data_AF-A0A109GGA8-F1
#
_entry.id   AF-A0A109GGA8-F1
#
_cell.length_a   1.000
_cell.length_b   1.000
_cell.length_c   1.000
_cell.angle_alpha   90.00
_cell.angle_beta   90.00
_cell.angle_gamma   90.00
#
_symmetry.space_group_name_H-M   'P 1'
#
loop_
_entity.id
_entity.type
_entity.pdbx_description
1 polymer ?
#
loop_
_entity_poly.entity_id
_entity_poly.type
_entity_poly.pdbx_seq_one_letter_code
_entity_poly.pdbx_strand_id
1 'polypeptide(L)'
;MERDLQKKRKQEKLDMIYNHAVQGEGYFQSPSYYWKSIVVQHFNRIQRKEMTVEQLVNFLEKEGIKFSQPKALIQYPVVECLKYIAKVSKENLEL
;
A
#
# COMPACT_ATOMS: atom_id res chain seq x y z
N MET A 1 -0.97 22.02 -19.85
CA MET A 1 -2.24 22.26 -19.11
C MET A 1 -2.90 20.95 -18.69
N GLU A 2 -3.43 20.11 -19.59
CA GLU A 2 -4.12 18.85 -19.20
C GLU A 2 -3.19 17.80 -18.57
N ARG A 3 -1.98 17.62 -19.12
CA ARG A 3 -0.94 16.74 -18.54
C ARG A 3 -0.52 17.17 -17.13
N ASP A 4 -0.48 18.47 -16.88
CA ASP A 4 -0.08 19.03 -15.58
C ASP A 4 -1.19 18.85 -14.55
N LEU A 5 -2.45 19.04 -14.97
CA LEU A 5 -3.64 18.74 -14.17
C LEU A 5 -3.73 17.25 -13.80
N GLN A 6 -3.44 16.34 -14.74
CA GLN A 6 -3.41 14.90 -14.47
C GLN A 6 -2.29 14.52 -13.49
N LYS A 7 -1.09 15.06 -13.67
CA LYS A 7 0.03 14.86 -12.73
C LYS A 7 -0.32 15.35 -11.33
N LYS A 8 -0.91 16.54 -11.22
CA LYS A 8 -1.35 17.11 -9.94
C LYS A 8 -2.36 16.21 -9.23
N ARG A 9 -3.40 15.77 -9.92
CA ARG A 9 -4.41 14.84 -9.36
C ARG A 9 -3.80 13.50 -8.93
N LYS A 10 -2.84 12.99 -9.69
CA LYS A 10 -2.12 11.76 -9.33
C LYS A 10 -1.30 11.98 -8.05
N GLN A 11 -0.60 13.10 -7.94
CA GLN A 11 0.18 13.43 -6.74
C GLN A 11 -0.72 13.59 -5.52
N GLU A 12 -1.85 14.30 -5.64
CA GLU A 12 -2.83 14.46 -4.56
C GLU A 12 -3.32 13.11 -4.02
N LYS A 13 -3.62 12.15 -4.91
CA LYS A 13 -3.99 10.78 -4.49
C LYS A 13 -2.86 10.08 -3.74
N LEU A 14 -1.62 10.19 -4.21
CA LEU A 14 -0.45 9.60 -3.54
C LEU A 14 -0.24 10.22 -2.16
N ASP A 15 -0.35 11.55 -2.04
CA ASP A 15 -0.21 12.25 -0.78
C ASP A 15 -1.30 11.84 0.22
N MET A 16 -2.55 11.65 -0.24
CA MET A 16 -3.62 11.10 0.60
C MET A 16 -3.26 9.70 1.13
N ILE A 17 -2.74 8.82 0.27
CA ILE A 17 -2.36 7.45 0.64
C ILE A 17 -1.19 7.44 1.64
N TYR A 18 -0.14 8.20 1.36
CA TYR A 18 1.07 8.20 2.20
C TYR A 18 0.84 8.81 3.58
N ASN A 19 0.00 9.84 3.67
CA ASN A 19 -0.32 10.53 4.93
C ASN A 19 -1.48 9.88 5.70
N HIS A 20 -2.19 8.91 5.13
CA HIS A 20 -3.26 8.21 5.83
C HIS A 20 -2.70 7.30 6.92
N ALA A 21 -3.06 7.53 8.18
CA ALA A 21 -2.69 6.63 9.28
C ALA A 21 -3.37 5.27 9.11
N VAL A 22 -2.58 4.20 9.10
CA VAL A 22 -3.08 2.83 8.93
C VAL A 22 -3.05 2.10 10.27
N GLN A 23 -4.11 1.38 10.60
CA GLN A 23 -4.12 0.55 11.81
C GLN A 23 -3.07 -0.55 11.69
N GLY A 24 -2.21 -0.70 12.71
CA GLY A 24 -1.08 -1.64 12.68
C GLY A 24 0.19 -1.09 12.02
N GLU A 25 0.24 0.21 11.69
CA GLU A 25 1.44 0.85 11.11
C GLU A 25 2.68 0.77 12.03
N GLY A 26 2.48 0.69 13.35
CA GLY A 26 3.56 0.43 14.32
C GLY A 26 4.19 -0.97 14.22
N TYR A 27 3.64 -1.85 13.38
CA TYR A 27 4.24 -3.17 13.12
C TYR A 27 5.43 -3.09 12.15
N PHE A 28 5.60 -1.96 11.47
CA PHE A 28 6.74 -1.69 10.59
C PHE A 28 7.81 -0.91 11.34
N GLN A 29 9.07 -1.33 11.17
CA GLN A 29 10.25 -0.62 11.71
C GLN A 29 10.86 0.32 10.65
N SER A 30 10.03 0.84 9.75
CA SER A 30 10.41 1.72 8.66
C SER A 30 9.44 2.90 8.58
N PRO A 31 9.85 4.05 8.03
CA PRO A 31 8.93 5.14 7.76
C PRO A 31 7.71 4.68 6.96
N SER A 32 6.54 5.15 7.33
CA SER A 32 5.24 4.88 6.71
C SER A 32 5.26 4.92 5.18
N TYR A 33 5.88 5.96 4.65
CA TYR A 33 6.01 6.19 3.22
C TYR A 33 6.66 5.01 2.47
N TYR A 34 7.70 4.40 3.05
CA TYR A 34 8.48 3.37 2.37
C TYR A 34 7.63 2.15 2.02
N TRP A 35 7.02 1.53 3.02
CA TRP A 35 6.22 0.33 2.79
C TRP A 35 4.93 0.65 2.00
N LYS A 36 4.29 1.81 2.24
CA LYS A 36 3.11 2.25 1.47
C LYS A 36 3.43 2.46 0.00
N SER A 37 4.62 2.98 -0.33
CA SER A 37 5.03 3.18 -1.72
C SER A 37 5.12 1.85 -2.47
N ILE A 38 5.63 0.80 -1.83
CA ILE A 38 5.68 -0.56 -2.38
C ILE A 38 4.26 -1.12 -2.54
N VAL A 39 3.39 -0.97 -1.53
CA VAL A 39 1.98 -1.41 -1.63
C VAL A 39 1.27 -0.73 -2.81
N VAL A 40 1.46 0.58 -3.01
CA VAL A 40 0.90 1.32 -4.15
C VAL A 40 1.43 0.78 -5.48
N GLN A 41 2.73 0.50 -5.59
CA GLN A 41 3.33 -0.06 -6.82
C GLN A 41 2.74 -1.42 -7.20
N HIS A 42 2.35 -2.23 -6.21
CA HIS A 42 1.82 -3.57 -6.41
C HIS A 42 0.29 -3.68 -6.39
N PHE A 43 -0.44 -2.59 -6.14
CA PHE A 43 -1.89 -2.57 -6.01
C PHE A 43 -2.61 -3.24 -7.21
N ASN A 44 -2.23 -2.88 -8.44
CA ASN A 44 -2.86 -3.44 -9.65
C ASN A 44 -2.66 -4.96 -9.77
N ARG A 45 -1.52 -5.48 -9.28
CA ARG A 45 -1.23 -6.93 -9.29
C ARG A 45 -2.09 -7.68 -8.28
N ILE A 46 -2.31 -7.08 -7.10
CA ILE A 46 -3.27 -7.61 -6.11
C ILE A 46 -4.67 -7.63 -6.71
N GLN A 47 -5.12 -6.51 -7.28
CA GLN A 47 -6.46 -6.38 -7.85
C GLN A 47 -6.74 -7.39 -8.97
N ARG A 48 -5.74 -7.69 -9.81
CA ARG A 48 -5.82 -8.70 -10.87
C ARG A 48 -5.63 -10.13 -10.39
N LYS A 49 -5.45 -10.34 -9.08
CA LYS A 49 -5.16 -11.65 -8.45
C LYS A 49 -3.86 -12.29 -8.98
N GLU A 50 -2.94 -11.48 -9.49
CA GLU A 50 -1.59 -11.88 -9.95
C GLU A 50 -0.58 -11.95 -8.79
N MET A 51 -0.94 -11.39 -7.63
CA MET A 51 -0.16 -11.40 -6.40
C MET A 51 -1.12 -11.52 -5.22
N THR A 52 -0.78 -12.33 -4.22
CA THR A 52 -1.53 -12.40 -2.96
C THR A 52 -0.98 -11.40 -1.94
N VAL A 53 -1.78 -11.07 -0.91
CA VAL A 53 -1.32 -10.22 0.20
C VAL A 53 -0.10 -10.84 0.90
N GLU A 54 -0.09 -12.15 1.09
CA GLU A 54 1.06 -12.87 1.66
C GLU A 54 2.33 -12.70 0.82
N GLN A 55 2.21 -12.82 -0.51
CA GLN A 55 3.34 -12.59 -1.43
C GLN A 55 3.84 -11.15 -1.36
N LEU A 56 2.94 -10.17 -1.22
CA LEU A 56 3.31 -8.77 -1.04
C LEU A 56 4.04 -8.55 0.29
N VAL A 57 3.60 -9.16 1.39
CA VAL A 57 4.31 -9.09 2.69
C VAL A 57 5.70 -9.70 2.59
N ASN A 58 5.84 -10.85 1.91
CA ASN A 58 7.15 -11.45 1.65
C ASN A 58 8.03 -10.56 0.75
N PHE A 59 7.43 -9.83 -0.19
CA PHE A 59 8.15 -8.88 -1.03
C PHE A 59 8.65 -7.68 -0.24
N LEU A 60 7.83 -7.09 0.65
CA LEU A 60 8.23 -6.01 1.54
C LEU A 60 9.46 -6.38 2.38
N GLU A 61 9.50 -7.59 2.93
CA GLU A 61 10.67 -8.06 3.69
C GLU A 61 11.92 -8.19 2.83
N LYS A 62 11.78 -8.70 1.59
CA LYS A 62 12.90 -8.80 0.63
C LYS A 62 13.46 -7.43 0.23
N GLU A 63 12.61 -6.42 0.15
CA GLU A 63 12.99 -5.01 -0.07
C GLU A 63 13.59 -4.35 1.20
N GLY A 64 13.81 -5.12 2.27
CA GLY A 64 14.47 -4.66 3.48
C GLY A 64 13.56 -4.00 4.51
N ILE A 65 12.24 -4.06 4.31
CA ILE A 65 11.28 -3.58 5.33
C ILE A 65 11.31 -4.54 6.51
N LYS A 66 11.70 -4.03 7.66
CA LYS A 66 11.74 -4.80 8.91
C LYS A 66 10.39 -4.72 9.63
N PHE A 67 9.99 -5.83 10.22
CA PHE A 67 8.74 -5.96 10.97
C PHE A 67 9.02 -6.16 12.46
N SER A 68 8.20 -5.56 13.32
CA SER A 68 8.20 -5.83 14.77
C SER A 68 7.22 -6.93 15.17
N GLN A 69 6.44 -7.46 14.21
CA GLN A 69 5.44 -8.51 14.40
C GLN A 69 5.60 -9.63 13.36
N PRO A 70 5.09 -10.85 13.62
CA PRO A 70 5.06 -11.93 12.64
C PRO A 70 4.32 -11.55 11.35
N LYS A 71 4.76 -12.08 10.20
CA LYS A 71 4.19 -11.77 8.87
C LYS A 71 2.67 -11.93 8.78
N ALA A 72 2.10 -12.92 9.47
CA ALA A 72 0.65 -13.11 9.52
C ALA A 72 -0.09 -11.88 10.07
N LEU A 73 0.48 -11.20 11.07
CA LEU A 73 -0.07 -9.94 11.61
C LEU A 73 0.24 -8.74 10.70
N ILE A 74 1.34 -8.78 9.94
CA ILE A 74 1.68 -7.73 8.96
C ILE A 74 0.68 -7.69 7.80
N GLN A 75 0.00 -8.80 7.49
CA GLN A 75 -1.06 -8.79 6.48
C GLN A 75 -2.18 -7.79 6.83
N TYR A 76 -2.50 -7.59 8.10
CA TYR A 76 -3.56 -6.68 8.54
C TYR A 76 -3.35 -5.22 8.09
N PRO A 77 -2.25 -4.52 8.46
CA PRO A 77 -2.03 -3.15 7.99
C PRO A 77 -1.84 -3.06 6.47
N VAL A 78 -1.29 -4.10 5.82
CA VAL A 78 -1.19 -4.13 4.35
C VAL A 78 -2.59 -4.17 3.70
N VAL A 79 -3.49 -5.01 4.22
CA VAL A 79 -4.89 -5.08 3.77
C VAL A 79 -5.62 -3.75 3.98
N GLU A 80 -5.47 -3.12 5.15
CA GLU A 80 -6.09 -1.82 5.42
C GLU A 80 -5.56 -0.74 4.47
N CYS A 81 -4.26 -0.74 4.17
CA CYS A 81 -3.68 0.15 3.18
C CYS A 81 -4.25 -0.10 1.77
N LEU A 82 -4.34 -1.37 1.33
CA LEU A 82 -4.90 -1.73 0.02
C LEU A 82 -6.36 -1.29 -0.12
N LYS A 83 -7.19 -1.50 0.92
CA LYS A 83 -8.58 -1.01 0.95
C LYS A 83 -8.65 0.52 0.84
N TYR A 84 -7.75 1.23 1.52
CA TYR A 84 -7.70 2.69 1.42
C TYR A 84 -7.29 3.16 0.02
N ILE A 85 -6.32 2.50 -0.62
CA ILE A 85 -5.93 2.78 -2.01
C ILE A 85 -7.11 2.57 -2.96
N ALA A 86 -7.86 1.48 -2.80
CA ALA A 86 -9.06 1.20 -3.59
C ALA A 86 -10.12 2.31 -3.43
N LYS A 87 -10.36 2.75 -2.18
CA LYS A 87 -11.27 3.87 -1.87
C LYS A 87 -10.86 5.17 -2.55
N VAL A 88 -9.59 5.56 -2.44
CA VAL A 88 -9.05 6.80 -3.06
C VAL A 88 -9.08 6.71 -4.59
N SER A 89 -8.87 5.52 -5.13
CA SER A 89 -8.86 5.28 -6.57
C SER A 89 -10.25 5.11 -7.16
N LYS A 90 -11.28 4.89 -6.33
CA LYS A 90 -12.66 4.50 -6.71
C LYS A 90 -12.68 3.19 -7.49
N GLU A 91 -11.85 2.25 -7.05
CA GLU A 91 -11.71 0.94 -7.66
C GLU A 91 -12.24 -0.14 -6.72
N ASN A 92 -12.70 -1.26 -7.29
CA ASN A 92 -13.09 -2.42 -6.50
C ASN A 92 -11.84 -3.26 -6.19
N LEU A 93 -11.81 -3.78 -4.97
CA LEU A 93 -10.75 -4.66 -4.48
C LEU A 93 -11.41 -5.87 -3.81
N GLU A 94 -11.16 -7.05 -4.37
CA GLU A 94 -11.50 -8.35 -3.77
C GLU A 94 -10.20 -8.99 -3.30
N LEU A 95 -10.11 -9.34 -2.02
CA LEU A 95 -8.94 -9.92 -1.37
C LEU A 95 -9.18 -11.38 -1.00
#